data_AF-A0AAV0FV64-F1
#
_entry.id   AF-A0AAV0FV64-F1
#
_cell.length_a   1.000
_cell.length_b   1.000
_cell.length_c   1.000
_cell.angle_alpha   90.00
_cell.angle_beta   90.00
_cell.angle_gamma   90.00
#
_symmetry.space_group_name_H-M   'P 1'
#
loop_
_entity.id
_entity.type
_entity.pdbx_description
1 polymer ?
#
loop_
_entity_poly.entity_id
_entity_poly.type
_entity_poly.pdbx_seq_one_letter_code
_entity_poly.pdbx_strand_id
1 'polypeptide(L)'
;MEETNHRSRRVRHPVTNYHHFRVDIFCQVIDQISLEMENRFSESNTELLTCLACLDPRDKFSNFCESKLLNLAELYSCDFSSVDRMELK
;
A
#
# COMPACT_ATOMS: atom_id res chain seq x y z
N MET A 1 -17.66 26.91 57.57
CA MET A 1 -16.69 26.52 56.54
C MET A 1 -16.46 25.04 56.70
N GLU A 2 -16.99 24.23 55.78
CA GLU A 2 -16.42 22.92 55.49
C GLU A 2 -16.77 22.63 54.03
N GLU A 3 -15.76 22.79 53.18
CA GLU A 3 -15.85 22.72 51.73
C GLU A 3 -16.15 21.29 51.30
N THR A 4 -17.27 21.11 50.60
CA THR A 4 -17.65 19.86 49.96
C THR A 4 -16.71 19.58 48.80
N ASN A 5 -15.76 18.66 49.01
CA ASN A 5 -14.87 18.12 48.01
C ASN A 5 -15.65 17.30 46.96
N HIS A 6 -16.23 18.00 45.98
CA HIS A 6 -16.75 17.37 44.77
C HIS A 6 -15.57 16.97 43.89
N ARG A 7 -15.05 15.76 44.09
CA ARG A 7 -14.22 15.09 43.08
C ARG A 7 -15.05 14.99 41.81
N SER A 8 -14.78 15.89 40.87
CA SER A 8 -15.24 15.80 39.49
C SER A 8 -14.80 14.45 38.94
N ARG A 9 -15.73 13.48 38.94
CA ARG A 9 -15.57 12.22 38.22
C ARG A 9 -15.46 12.60 36.75
N ARG A 10 -14.23 12.65 36.23
CA ARG A 10 -13.99 12.75 34.79
C ARG A 10 -14.76 11.60 34.15
N VAL A 11 -15.86 11.92 33.48
CA VAL A 11 -16.63 10.95 32.70
C VAL A 11 -15.73 10.55 31.54
N ARG A 12 -14.97 9.47 31.73
CA ARG A 12 -14.21 8.86 30.65
C ARG A 12 -15.25 8.24 29.75
N HIS A 13 -15.51 8.86 28.59
CA HIS A 13 -16.40 8.25 27.60
C HIS A 13 -15.88 6.83 27.32
N PRO A 14 -16.69 5.79 27.51
CA PRO A 14 -16.24 4.44 27.25
C PRO A 14 -15.93 4.35 25.76
N VAL A 15 -14.68 4.02 25.45
CA VAL A 15 -14.27 3.68 24.09
C VAL A 15 -15.20 2.55 23.65
N THR A 16 -16.00 2.81 22.62
CA THR A 16 -16.92 1.80 22.12
C THR A 16 -16.09 0.64 21.56
N ASN A 17 -16.59 -0.60 21.67
CA ASN A 17 -15.92 -1.75 21.07
C ASN A 17 -15.62 -1.49 19.58
N TYR A 18 -16.52 -0.79 18.90
CA TYR A 18 -16.30 -0.33 17.52
C TYR A 18 -15.05 0.53 17.37
N HIS A 19 -14.86 1.56 18.21
CA HIS A 19 -13.65 2.39 18.17
C HIS A 19 -12.40 1.56 18.45
N HIS A 20 -12.44 0.68 19.46
CA HIS A 20 -11.29 -0.13 19.82
C HIS A 20 -10.82 -1.01 18.66
N PHE A 21 -11.73 -1.76 18.05
CA PHE A 21 -11.35 -2.61 16.92
C PHE A 21 -10.98 -1.80 15.68
N ARG A 22 -11.75 -0.77 15.33
CA ARG A 22 -11.51 -0.01 14.09
C ARG A 22 -10.25 0.84 14.16
N VAL A 23 -10.10 1.65 15.21
CA VAL A 23 -9.05 2.66 15.31
C VAL A 23 -7.81 2.08 15.96
N ASP A 24 -7.96 1.46 17.13
CA ASP A 24 -6.80 1.04 17.91
C ASP A 24 -6.17 -0.23 17.34
N ILE A 25 -6.95 -1.10 16.69
CA ILE A 25 -6.44 -2.38 16.13
C ILE A 25 -6.30 -2.29 14.62
N PHE A 26 -7.40 -2.15 13.86
CA PHE A 26 -7.35 -2.31 12.42
C PHE A 26 -6.56 -1.21 11.72
N CYS A 27 -6.81 0.06 12.03
CA CYS A 27 -6.00 1.16 11.47
C CYS A 27 -4.53 0.97 11.80
N GLN A 28 -4.20 0.64 13.06
CA GLN A 28 -2.81 0.42 13.44
C GLN A 28 -2.16 -0.74 12.67
N VAL A 29 -2.86 -1.86 12.47
CA VAL A 29 -2.35 -2.98 11.67
C VAL A 29 -2.17 -2.60 10.20
N ILE A 30 -3.12 -1.86 9.61
CA ILE A 30 -3.02 -1.37 8.24
C ILE A 30 -1.79 -0.47 8.09
N ASP A 31 -1.61 0.50 8.99
CA ASP A 31 -0.46 1.41 8.96
C ASP A 31 0.87 0.66 9.05
N GLN A 32 0.95 -0.37 9.91
CA GLN A 32 2.14 -1.23 10.01
C GLN A 32 2.40 -2.01 8.72
N ILE A 33 1.35 -2.59 8.11
CA ILE A 33 1.48 -3.29 6.83
C ILE A 33 1.94 -2.33 5.75
N SER A 34 1.35 -1.14 5.64
CA SER A 34 1.73 -0.11 4.67
C SER A 34 3.18 0.30 4.83
N LEU A 35 3.62 0.60 6.06
CA LEU A 35 5.01 0.95 6.34
C LEU A 35 5.98 -0.19 5.97
N GLU A 36 5.61 -1.42 6.30
CA GLU A 36 6.45 -2.58 5.97
C GLU A 36 6.54 -2.81 4.45
N MET A 37 5.46 -2.56 3.72
CA MET A 37 5.46 -2.62 2.25
C MET A 37 6.36 -1.53 1.67
N GLU A 38 6.24 -0.29 2.14
CA GLU A 38 7.11 0.83 1.72
C GLU A 38 8.59 0.55 2.03
N ASN A 39 8.89 -0.08 3.17
CA ASN A 39 10.27 -0.45 3.53
C ASN A 39 10.83 -1.60 2.67
N ARG A 40 9.98 -2.56 2.25
CA ARG A 40 10.40 -3.74 1.48
C ARG A 40 10.46 -3.47 -0.02
N PHE A 41 9.59 -2.60 -0.52
CA PHE A 41 9.50 -2.29 -1.94
C PHE A 41 10.06 -0.89 -2.20
N SER A 42 11.21 -0.83 -2.88
CA SER A 42 11.66 0.42 -3.48
C SER A 42 10.66 0.92 -4.51
N GLU A 43 10.78 2.18 -4.91
CA GLU A 43 10.00 2.77 -6.00
C GLU A 43 10.05 1.88 -7.26
N SER A 44 11.25 1.43 -7.65
CA SER A 44 11.44 0.52 -8.78
C SER A 44 10.72 -0.83 -8.61
N ASN A 45 10.71 -1.41 -7.41
CA ASN A 45 10.00 -2.67 -7.18
C ASN A 45 8.47 -2.48 -7.22
N THR A 46 7.98 -1.34 -6.75
CA THR A 46 6.55 -0.99 -6.79
C THR A 46 6.08 -0.76 -8.22
N GLU A 47 6.89 -0.06 -9.02
CA GLU A 47 6.65 0.12 -10.45
C GLU A 47 6.63 -1.23 -11.19
N LEU A 48 7.60 -2.11 -10.87
CA LEU A 48 7.67 -3.46 -11.44
C LEU A 48 6.42 -4.29 -11.14
N LEU A 49 5.96 -4.30 -9.88
CA LEU A 49 4.72 -5.00 -9.51
C LEU A 49 3.51 -4.44 -10.26
N THR A 50 3.47 -3.11 -10.44
CA THR A 50 2.40 -2.45 -11.21
C THR A 50 2.43 -2.86 -12.68
N CYS A 51 3.62 -2.99 -13.26
CA CYS A 51 3.79 -3.47 -14.64
C CYS A 51 3.36 -4.94 -14.77
N LEU A 52 3.75 -5.81 -13.84
CA LEU A 52 3.35 -7.22 -13.82
C LEU A 52 1.84 -7.41 -13.62
N ALA A 53 1.19 -6.56 -12.81
CA ALA A 53 -0.26 -6.59 -12.62
C ALA A 53 -1.02 -6.31 -13.93
N CYS A 54 -0.42 -5.56 -14.87
CA CYS A 54 -0.99 -5.29 -16.17
C CYS A 54 -0.88 -6.50 -17.13
N LEU A 55 -0.04 -7.48 -16.79
CA LEU A 55 0.13 -8.74 -17.49
C LEU A 55 -0.76 -9.86 -16.89
N ASP A 56 -1.83 -9.53 -16.16
CA ASP A 56 -2.74 -10.52 -15.59
C ASP A 56 -3.65 -11.17 -16.66
N PRO A 57 -3.48 -12.46 -16.97
CA PRO A 57 -4.28 -13.14 -17.98
C PRO A 57 -5.72 -13.40 -17.52
N ARG A 58 -6.02 -13.34 -16.21
CA ARG A 58 -7.33 -13.68 -15.65
C ARG A 58 -8.45 -12.78 -16.15
N ASP A 59 -8.11 -11.51 -16.39
CA ASP A 59 -9.02 -10.52 -16.95
C ASP A 59 -8.62 -10.12 -18.37
N LYS A 60 -8.08 -11.08 -19.15
CA LYS A 60 -7.67 -10.89 -20.55
C LYS A 60 -6.75 -9.68 -20.75
N PHE A 61 -5.86 -9.44 -19.78
CA PHE A 61 -4.96 -8.29 -19.81
C PHE A 61 -5.71 -6.94 -19.90
N SER A 62 -6.87 -6.81 -19.24
CA SER A 62 -7.68 -5.58 -19.24
C SER A 62 -6.92 -4.34 -18.80
N ASN A 63 -5.93 -4.52 -17.93
CA ASN A 63 -5.06 -3.46 -17.42
C ASN A 63 -3.77 -3.30 -18.22
N PHE A 64 -3.62 -4.00 -19.36
CA PHE A 64 -2.44 -3.91 -20.20
C PHE A 64 -2.17 -2.47 -20.62
N CYS A 65 -0.90 -2.09 -20.54
CA CYS A 65 -0.46 -0.76 -20.91
C CYS A 65 0.94 -0.87 -21.51
N GLU A 66 1.07 -0.45 -22.76
CA GLU A 66 2.31 -0.51 -23.52
C GLU A 66 3.45 0.27 -22.84
N SER A 67 3.16 1.46 -22.29
CA SER A 67 4.16 2.25 -21.57
C SER A 67 4.69 1.53 -20.32
N LYS A 68 3.83 0.76 -19.62
CA LYS A 68 4.27 -0.05 -18.47
C LYS A 68 5.13 -1.24 -18.92
N LEU A 69 4.85 -1.81 -20.08
CA LEU A 69 5.69 -2.87 -20.65
C LEU A 69 7.08 -2.34 -21.05
N LEU A 70 7.14 -1.14 -21.62
CA LEU A 70 8.41 -0.47 -21.92
C LEU A 70 9.21 -0.17 -20.65
N ASN A 71 8.56 0.36 -19.60
CA ASN A 71 9.21 0.58 -18.31
C ASN A 71 9.75 -0.73 -17.71
N LEU A 72 9.01 -1.84 -17.84
CA LEU A 72 9.48 -3.17 -17.42
C LEU A 72 10.75 -3.60 -18.17
N ALA A 73 10.79 -3.39 -19.49
CA ALA A 73 11.97 -3.71 -20.31
C ALA A 73 13.17 -2.81 -20.00
N GLU A 74 12.94 -1.57 -19.56
CA GLU A 74 13.98 -0.69 -19.04
C GLU A 74 14.50 -1.14 -17.66
N LEU A 75 13.60 -1.54 -16.75
CA LEU A 75 13.96 -2.11 -15.44
C LEU A 75 14.81 -3.39 -15.57
N TYR A 76 14.49 -4.23 -16.56
CA TYR A 76 15.26 -5.43 -16.91
C TYR A 76 16.17 -5.22 -18.13
N SER A 77 16.79 -4.05 -18.25
CA SER A 77 17.59 -3.71 -19.44
C SER A 77 18.63 -4.79 -19.80
N CYS A 78 19.26 -5.46 -18.83
CA CYS A 78 20.21 -6.55 -19.11
C CYS A 78 19.59 -7.79 -19.78
N ASP A 79 18.29 -8.02 -19.62
CA ASP A 79 17.59 -9.20 -20.16
C ASP A 79 16.98 -8.95 -21.54
N PHE A 80 16.92 -7.69 -21.99
CA PHE A 80 16.40 -7.30 -23.31
C PHE A 80 17.51 -6.79 -24.21
N SER A 81 17.69 -7.44 -25.36
CA SER A 81 18.61 -6.98 -26.39
C SER A 81 18.14 -5.69 -27.05
N SER A 82 19.01 -5.02 -27.82
CA SER A 82 18.62 -3.85 -28.59
C SER A 82 17.52 -4.13 -29.61
N VAL A 83 17.42 -5.37 -30.11
CA VAL A 83 16.37 -5.80 -31.03
C VAL A 83 15.04 -5.96 -30.28
N ASP A 84 15.05 -6.64 -29.14
CA ASP A 84 13.83 -6.85 -28.34
C ASP A 84 13.20 -5.52 -27.91
N ARG A 85 14.03 -4.53 -27.57
CA ARG A 85 13.55 -3.17 -27.22
C ARG A 85 13.05 -2.36 -28.41
N MET A 86 13.44 -2.71 -29.64
CA MET A 86 12.89 -2.10 -30.85
C MET A 86 11.54 -2.70 -31.23
N GLU A 87 11.32 -4.00 -30.98
CA GLU A 87 10.03 -4.67 -31.20
C GLU A 87 8.96 -4.27 -30.17
N LEU A 88 9.38 -3.73 -29.02
CA LEU A 88 8.48 -3.23 -27.97
C LEU A 88 8.04 -1.77 -28.18
N LYS A 89 8.64 -1.04 -29.13
CA LYS A 89 8.37 0.37 -29.46
C LYS A 89 7.44 0.51 -30.66
#